data_AF-A0A7W1IT83-F1
#
_entry.id   AF-A0A7W1IT83-F1
#
_cell.length_a   1.000
_cell.length_b   1.000
_cell.length_c   1.000
_cell.angle_alpha   90.00
_cell.angle_beta   90.00
_cell.angle_gamma   90.00
#
_symmetry.space_group_name_H-M   'P 1'
#
loop_
_entity.id
_entity.type
_entity.pdbx_description
1 polymer ?
#
loop_
_entity_poly.entity_id
_entity_poly.type
_entity_poly.pdbx_seq_one_letter_code
_entity_poly.pdbx_strand_id
1 'polypeptide(L)'
;AELAAAVRGAVKGHQPRHPALRTFQALRIAVNDELGQLGRLLSALPALLEPAGRAVVISFHSLEDRQAKIAFRAGKDAGVYDAVARHVVTASDAELSANPRASSAKLRWAQRATAIPSPRPQPPAIPPRGAR
;
A
#
# COMPACT_ATOMS: atom_id res chain seq x y z
N ALA A 1 26.02 16.03 8.83
CA ALA A 1 26.09 16.50 7.42
C ALA A 1 26.89 15.57 6.51
N GLU A 2 27.74 14.69 7.06
CA GLU A 2 28.65 13.83 6.27
C GLU A 2 27.95 12.86 5.31
N LEU A 3 26.88 12.18 5.75
CA LEU A 3 26.19 11.19 4.89
C LEU A 3 25.64 11.80 3.60
N ALA A 4 25.05 13.00 3.68
CA ALA A 4 24.51 13.67 2.49
C ALA A 4 25.62 14.06 1.50
N ALA A 5 26.78 14.49 2.01
CA ALA A 5 27.95 14.81 1.20
C ALA A 5 28.56 13.55 0.56
N ALA A 6 28.68 12.46 1.33
CA ALA A 6 29.14 11.17 0.83
C ALA A 6 28.25 10.64 -0.30
N VAL A 7 26.93 10.70 -0.13
CA VAL A 7 25.97 10.30 -1.18
C VAL A 7 26.09 11.19 -2.42
N ARG A 8 26.25 12.51 -2.26
CA ARG A 8 26.48 13.40 -3.42
C ARG A 8 27.78 13.06 -4.16
N GLY A 9 28.85 12.72 -3.45
CA GLY A 9 30.12 12.33 -4.07
C GLY A 9 30.05 10.99 -4.81
N ALA A 10 29.19 10.08 -4.38
CA ALA A 10 29.03 8.75 -4.99
C ALA A 10 28.06 8.73 -6.20
N VAL A 11 27.07 9.63 -6.24
CA VAL A 11 26.06 9.66 -7.32
C VAL A 11 26.55 10.51 -8.48
N LYS A 12 26.76 9.87 -9.64
CA LYS A 12 27.15 10.54 -10.88
C LYS A 12 25.94 11.17 -11.60
N GLY A 13 26.18 12.29 -12.26
CA GLY A 13 25.19 12.98 -13.11
C GLY A 13 24.22 13.87 -12.37
N HIS A 14 23.49 14.70 -13.11
CA HIS A 14 22.46 15.57 -12.56
C HIS A 14 21.25 14.75 -12.11
N GLN A 15 20.76 15.02 -10.90
CA GLN A 15 19.55 14.41 -10.35
C GLN A 15 18.50 15.49 -10.14
N PRO A 16 17.24 15.27 -10.56
CA PRO A 16 16.16 16.25 -10.41
C PRO A 16 15.79 16.55 -8.95
N ARG A 17 16.22 15.68 -8.03
CA ARG A 17 16.11 15.88 -6.58
C ARG A 17 17.43 15.52 -5.93
N HIS A 18 17.68 16.07 -4.74
CA HIS A 18 18.88 15.77 -3.99
C HIS A 18 19.05 14.24 -3.80
N PRO A 19 20.19 13.63 -4.20
CA PRO A 19 20.34 12.18 -4.25
C PRO A 19 20.20 11.52 -2.88
N ALA A 20 20.62 12.21 -1.82
CA ALA A 20 20.49 11.70 -0.45
C ALA A 20 19.04 11.47 -0.01
N LEU A 21 18.02 12.10 -0.60
CA LEU A 21 16.62 11.92 -0.19
C LEU A 21 16.18 10.45 -0.29
N ARG A 22 16.55 9.75 -1.37
CA ARG A 22 16.26 8.32 -1.52
C ARG A 22 17.05 7.46 -0.53
N THR A 23 18.28 7.86 -0.21
CA THR A 23 19.12 7.14 0.77
C THR A 23 18.54 7.27 2.17
N PHE A 24 18.20 8.49 2.60
CA PHE A 24 17.55 8.72 3.89
C PHE A 24 16.18 8.02 3.97
N GLN A 25 15.41 8.00 2.89
CA GLN A 25 14.17 7.24 2.83
C GLN A 25 14.42 5.73 3.03
N ALA A 26 15.40 5.16 2.32
CA ALA A 26 15.72 3.74 2.43
C ALA A 26 16.20 3.37 3.85
N LEU A 27 17.06 4.20 4.45
CA LEU A 27 17.52 4.02 5.83
C LEU A 27 16.36 4.11 6.81
N ARG A 28 15.47 5.09 6.67
CA ARG A 28 14.28 5.24 7.53
C ARG A 28 13.40 3.99 7.48
N ILE A 29 13.14 3.49 6.26
CA ILE A 29 12.36 2.26 6.05
C ILE A 29 13.04 1.06 6.72
N ALA A 30 14.35 0.89 6.50
CA ALA A 30 15.10 -0.26 6.99
C ALA A 30 15.25 -0.25 8.51
N VAL A 31 15.61 0.90 9.08
CA VAL A 31 15.85 1.05 10.53
C VAL A 31 14.58 0.84 11.34
N ASN A 32 13.43 1.31 10.85
CA ASN A 32 12.17 1.21 11.58
C ASN A 32 11.31 0.00 11.14
N ASP A 33 11.83 -0.86 10.27
CA ASP A 33 11.08 -1.97 9.65
C ASP A 33 9.69 -1.54 9.13
N GLU A 34 9.60 -0.37 8.49
CA GLU A 34 8.31 0.28 8.21
C GLU A 34 7.40 -0.58 7.33
N LEU A 35 7.97 -1.24 6.31
CA LEU A 35 7.22 -2.12 5.41
C LEU A 35 6.81 -3.44 6.09
N GLY A 36 7.61 -3.93 7.04
CA GLY A 36 7.28 -5.10 7.84
C GLY A 36 6.13 -4.80 8.81
N GLN A 37 6.20 -3.66 9.49
CA GLN A 37 5.14 -3.18 10.38
C GLN A 37 3.83 -2.94 9.61
N LEU A 38 3.90 -2.28 8.44
CA LEU A 38 2.73 -2.09 7.59
C LEU A 38 2.13 -3.43 7.15
N GLY A 39 2.97 -4.39 6.76
CA GLY A 39 2.52 -5.74 6.41
C GLY A 39 1.75 -6.42 7.54
N ARG A 40 2.32 -6.41 8.76
CA ARG A 40 1.67 -6.97 9.96
C ARG A 40 0.33 -6.29 10.27
N LEU A 41 0.29 -4.95 10.20
CA LEU A 41 -0.95 -4.19 10.38
C LEU A 41 -2.00 -4.61 9.34
N LEU A 42 -1.65 -4.62 8.06
CA LEU A 42 -2.58 -4.96 6.97
C LEU A 42 -3.15 -6.37 7.10
N SER A 43 -2.34 -7.34 7.55
CA SER A 43 -2.80 -8.70 7.82
C SER A 43 -3.73 -8.79 9.04
N ALA A 44 -3.54 -7.95 10.05
CA ALA A 44 -4.37 -7.93 11.26
C ALA A 44 -5.68 -7.13 11.09
N LEU A 45 -5.71 -6.14 10.18
CA LEU A 45 -6.86 -5.24 9.98
C LEU A 45 -8.23 -5.93 9.89
N PRO A 46 -8.41 -7.04 9.14
CA PRO A 46 -9.72 -7.69 9.06
C PRO A 46 -10.30 -8.14 10.39
N ALA A 47 -9.45 -8.54 11.34
CA ALA A 47 -9.87 -8.99 12.67
C ALA A 47 -10.18 -7.81 13.62
N LEU A 48 -9.63 -6.63 13.33
CA LEU A 48 -9.80 -5.42 14.15
C LEU A 48 -11.02 -4.58 13.75
N LEU A 49 -11.57 -4.82 12.57
CA LEU A 49 -12.72 -4.07 12.05
C LEU A 49 -14.03 -4.80 12.41
N GLU A 50 -15.03 -4.06 12.86
CA GLU A 50 -16.41 -4.57 12.89
C GLU A 50 -16.94 -4.85 11.47
N PRO A 51 -17.99 -5.69 11.30
CA PRO A 51 -18.69 -5.83 10.03
C PRO A 51 -19.09 -4.46 9.46
N ALA A 52 -18.91 -4.26 8.14
CA ALA A 52 -19.02 -2.94 7.47
C ALA A 52 -18.04 -1.85 7.96
N GLY A 53 -17.15 -2.13 8.91
CA GLY A 53 -16.11 -1.22 9.36
C GLY A 53 -15.10 -0.92 8.25
N ARG A 54 -14.52 0.28 8.27
CA ARG A 54 -13.60 0.76 7.22
C ARG A 54 -12.19 0.95 7.77
N ALA A 55 -11.22 0.32 7.12
CA ALA A 55 -9.82 0.69 7.27
C ALA A 55 -9.43 1.77 6.27
N VAL A 56 -8.61 2.73 6.72
CA VAL A 56 -8.04 3.78 5.90
C VAL A 56 -6.53 3.80 6.13
N VAL A 57 -5.76 3.81 5.04
CA VAL A 57 -4.30 3.89 5.06
C VAL A 57 -3.89 5.10 4.23
N ILE A 58 -3.10 5.99 4.85
CA ILE A 58 -2.42 7.10 4.18
C ILE A 58 -0.95 6.74 4.08
N SER A 59 -0.41 6.78 2.86
CA SER A 59 0.98 6.45 2.55
C SER A 59 1.67 7.64 1.90
N PHE A 60 2.98 7.79 2.10
CA PHE A 60 3.76 8.92 1.57
C PHE A 60 4.77 8.49 0.51
N HIS A 61 4.89 7.19 0.26
CA HIS A 61 5.72 6.69 -0.83
C HIS A 61 5.15 5.45 -1.52
N SER A 62 5.72 5.15 -2.69
CA SER A 62 5.24 4.11 -3.59
C SER A 62 5.27 2.70 -2.98
N LEU A 63 6.24 2.38 -2.12
CA LEU A 63 6.35 1.06 -1.50
C LEU A 63 5.18 0.76 -0.55
N GLU A 64 4.85 1.69 0.35
CA GLU A 64 3.69 1.59 1.25
C GLU A 64 2.37 1.55 0.46
N ASP A 65 2.19 2.50 -0.48
CA ASP A 65 0.99 2.58 -1.33
C ASP A 65 0.76 1.26 -2.08
N ARG A 66 1.83 0.65 -2.59
CA ARG A 66 1.78 -0.64 -3.27
C ARG A 66 1.38 -1.77 -2.32
N GLN A 67 1.94 -1.85 -1.11
CA GLN A 67 1.56 -2.88 -0.14
C GLN A 67 0.08 -2.75 0.25
N ALA A 68 -0.39 -1.55 0.59
CA ALA A 68 -1.80 -1.32 0.92
C ALA A 68 -2.73 -1.68 -0.26
N LYS A 69 -2.36 -1.26 -1.49
CA LYS A 69 -3.12 -1.61 -2.71
C LYS A 69 -3.24 -3.12 -2.90
N ILE A 70 -2.14 -3.85 -2.77
CA ILE A 70 -2.12 -5.30 -2.98
C ILE A 70 -2.94 -5.99 -1.89
N ALA A 71 -2.72 -5.64 -0.63
CA ALA A 71 -3.44 -6.26 0.50
C ALA A 71 -4.96 -6.05 0.40
N PHE A 72 -5.41 -4.82 0.13
CA PHE A 72 -6.84 -4.55 -0.01
C PHE A 72 -7.45 -5.26 -1.21
N ARG A 73 -6.77 -5.30 -2.36
CA ARG A 73 -7.26 -6.05 -3.53
C ARG A 73 -7.35 -7.55 -3.26
N ALA A 74 -6.29 -8.14 -2.72
CA ALA A 74 -6.28 -9.57 -2.37
C ALA A 74 -7.38 -9.90 -1.35
N GLY A 75 -7.56 -9.07 -0.32
CA GLY A 75 -8.63 -9.22 0.66
C GLY A 75 -10.03 -9.10 0.04
N LYS A 76 -10.21 -8.19 -0.92
CA LYS A 76 -11.47 -8.11 -1.68
C LYS A 76 -11.73 -9.36 -2.49
N ASP A 77 -10.73 -9.83 -3.23
CA ASP A 77 -10.85 -11.05 -4.02
C ASP A 77 -11.20 -12.24 -3.12
N ALA A 78 -10.59 -12.33 -1.93
CA ALA A 78 -10.84 -13.34 -0.92
C ALA A 78 -12.20 -13.20 -0.18
N GLY A 79 -12.97 -12.15 -0.42
CA GLY A 79 -14.25 -11.90 0.29
C GLY A 79 -14.09 -11.35 1.72
N VAL A 80 -12.88 -10.93 2.10
CA VAL A 80 -12.61 -10.27 3.39
C VAL A 80 -13.15 -8.83 3.39
N TYR A 81 -13.10 -8.17 2.23
CA TYR A 81 -13.60 -6.83 2.02
C TYR A 81 -14.66 -6.80 0.92
N ASP A 82 -15.81 -6.18 1.16
CA ASP A 82 -16.85 -6.00 0.12
C ASP A 82 -16.49 -4.86 -0.84
N ALA A 83 -15.80 -3.85 -0.33
CA ALA A 83 -15.44 -2.66 -1.10
C ALA A 83 -14.03 -2.19 -0.77
N VAL A 84 -13.33 -1.72 -1.79
CA VAL A 84 -12.01 -1.09 -1.68
C VAL A 84 -11.94 0.10 -2.62
N ALA A 85 -11.06 1.05 -2.32
CA ALA A 85 -10.82 2.21 -3.16
C ALA A 85 -10.47 1.81 -4.61
N ARG A 86 -11.30 2.23 -5.59
CA ARG A 86 -11.04 1.99 -7.02
C ARG A 86 -9.82 2.77 -7.51
N HIS A 87 -9.76 4.04 -7.09
CA HIS A 87 -8.65 4.96 -7.36
C HIS A 87 -8.06 5.41 -6.03
N VAL A 88 -6.77 5.79 -6.08
CA VAL A 88 -6.12 6.44 -4.94
C VAL A 88 -6.69 7.84 -4.76
N VAL A 89 -6.89 8.26 -3.52
CA VAL A 89 -7.26 9.65 -3.21
C VAL A 89 -5.99 10.42 -2.89
N THR A 90 -5.82 11.58 -3.51
CA THR A 90 -4.68 12.48 -3.32
C THR A 90 -5.15 13.83 -2.79
N ALA A 91 -4.23 14.59 -2.21
CA ALA A 91 -4.51 15.94 -1.73
C ALA A 91 -5.04 16.85 -2.85
N SER A 92 -5.93 17.77 -2.47
CA SER A 92 -6.44 18.81 -3.37
C SER A 92 -5.47 19.99 -3.48
N ASP A 93 -5.62 20.84 -4.50
CA ASP A 93 -4.77 22.02 -4.67
C ASP A 93 -4.84 22.98 -3.47
N ALA A 94 -6.02 23.14 -2.87
CA ALA A 94 -6.21 23.92 -1.65
C ALA A 94 -5.43 23.32 -0.47
N GLU A 95 -5.47 21.99 -0.31
CA GLU A 95 -4.71 21.29 0.73
C GLU A 95 -3.20 21.39 0.48
N LEU A 96 -2.75 21.28 -0.77
CA LEU A 96 -1.33 21.41 -1.11
C LEU A 96 -0.79 22.82 -0.84
N SER A 97 -1.61 23.84 -1.06
CA SER A 97 -1.28 25.23 -0.73
C SER A 97 -1.12 25.43 0.79
N ALA A 98 -2.04 24.87 1.58
CA ALA A 98 -2.00 24.98 3.04
C ALA A 98 -0.98 24.03 3.71
N ASN A 99 -0.71 22.88 3.09
CA ASN A 99 0.15 21.83 3.62
C ASN A 99 0.97 21.15 2.49
N PRO A 100 2.15 21.69 2.16
CA PRO A 100 3.03 21.10 1.15
C PRO A 100 3.47 19.66 1.44
N ARG A 101 3.42 19.20 2.71
CA ARG A 101 3.76 17.82 3.08
C ARG A 101 2.75 16.80 2.55
N ALA A 102 1.53 17.24 2.21
CA ALA A 102 0.48 16.38 1.64
C ALA A 102 0.75 16.01 0.16
N SER A 103 1.72 16.64 -0.51
CA SER A 103 2.06 16.42 -1.94
C SER A 103 2.35 14.98 -2.33
N SER A 104 2.78 14.16 -1.39
CA SER A 104 3.06 12.73 -1.62
C SER A 104 2.04 11.79 -0.98
N ALA A 105 1.05 12.34 -0.27
CA ALA A 105 0.05 11.58 0.46
C ALA A 105 -0.90 10.86 -0.51
N LYS A 106 -1.12 9.58 -0.22
CA LYS A 106 -1.98 8.68 -0.97
C LYS A 106 -2.86 7.92 -0.01
N LEU A 107 -4.15 8.16 -0.10
CA LEU A 107 -5.15 7.51 0.73
C LEU A 107 -5.79 6.34 -0.02
N ARG A 108 -5.84 5.19 0.66
CA ARG A 108 -6.61 4.01 0.27
C ARG A 108 -7.50 3.55 1.41
N TRP A 109 -8.61 2.92 1.06
CA TRP A 109 -9.54 2.37 2.04
C TRP A 109 -10.06 1.00 1.61
N ALA A 110 -10.47 0.21 2.60
CA ALA A 110 -11.17 -1.06 2.45
C ALA A 110 -12.27 -1.17 3.50
N GLN A 111 -13.41 -1.75 3.14
CA GLN A 111 -14.55 -1.97 4.02
C GLN A 111 -14.71 -3.47 4.26
N ARG A 112 -14.73 -3.89 5.54
CA ARG A 112 -14.90 -5.28 5.95
C ARG A 112 -16.24 -5.81 5.45
N ALA A 113 -16.22 -7.05 4.97
CA ALA A 113 -17.43 -7.72 4.56
C ALA A 113 -18.44 -7.83 5.70
N THR A 114 -19.73 -7.69 5.38
CA THR A 114 -20.82 -7.86 6.36
C THR A 114 -21.18 -9.33 6.59
N ALA A 115 -20.92 -10.18 5.60
CA ALA A 115 -21.24 -11.60 5.63
C ALA A 115 -20.03 -12.46 6.00
N ILE A 116 -20.29 -13.61 6.64
CA ILE A 116 -19.30 -14.69 6.77
C ILE A 116 -18.96 -15.15 5.34
N PRO A 117 -17.68 -15.23 4.93
CA PRO A 117 -17.35 -15.64 3.56
C PRO A 117 -17.85 -17.07 3.32
N SER A 118 -18.82 -17.23 2.44
CA SER A 118 -19.18 -18.53 1.90
C SER A 118 -18.05 -19.02 0.99
N PRO A 119 -17.65 -20.30 1.06
CA PRO A 119 -16.59 -20.82 0.21
C PRO A 119 -17.01 -20.66 -1.25
N ARG A 120 -16.14 -20.03 -2.06
CA ARG A 120 -16.37 -19.89 -3.51
C ARG A 120 -16.59 -21.29 -4.11
N PRO A 121 -17.57 -21.47 -5.01
CA PRO A 121 -17.73 -22.73 -5.73
C PRO A 121 -16.44 -23.02 -6.50
N GLN A 122 -15.92 -24.25 -6.35
CA GLN A 122 -14.76 -24.69 -7.12
C GLN A 122 -15.09 -24.58 -8.61
N PRO A 123 -14.17 -24.06 -9.44
CA PRO A 123 -14.37 -24.09 -10.88
C PRO A 123 -14.62 -25.54 -11.33
N PRO A 124 -15.49 -25.77 -12.33
CA PRO A 124 -15.78 -27.11 -12.81
C PRO A 124 -14.48 -27.80 -13.22
N ALA A 125 -14.32 -29.05 -12.80
CA ALA A 125 -13.17 -29.87 -13.16
C ALA A 125 -13.03 -29.90 -14.69
N ILE A 126 -11.86 -29.47 -15.19
CA ILE A 126 -11.55 -29.56 -16.62
C ILE A 126 -11.44 -31.05 -16.94
N PRO A 127 -12.29 -31.63 -17.81
CA PRO A 127 -12.18 -33.03 -18.17
C PRO A 127 -10.84 -33.27 -18.87
N PRO A 128 -10.19 -34.42 -18.65
CA PRO A 128 -8.91 -34.73 -19.28
C PRO A 128 -9.06 -34.69 -20.81
N ARG A 129 -8.20 -33.92 -21.47
CA ARG A 129 -8.07 -33.97 -22.93
C ARG A 129 -7.48 -35.32 -23.32
N GLY A 130 -8.29 -36.15 -23.96
CA GLY A 130 -7.82 -37.34 -24.67
C GLY A 130 -8.47 -38.63 -24.21
N ALA A 131 -9.70 -38.87 -24.66
CA ALA A 131 -10.18 -40.20 -24.95
C ALA A 131 -10.56 -40.22 -26.44
N ARG A 132 -9.61 -40.64 -27.26
CA ARG A 132 -9.84 -41.19 -28.61
C ARG A 132 -9.00 -42.46 -28.69
#